data_AF-A0A1T5EI36-F1
#
_entry.id   AF-A0A1T5EI36-F1
#
_cell.length_a   1.000
_cell.length_b   1.000
_cell.length_c   1.000
_cell.angle_alpha   90.00
_cell.angle_beta   90.00
_cell.angle_gamma   90.00
#
_symmetry.space_group_name_H-M   'P 1'
#
loop_
_entity.id
_entity.type
_entity.pdbx_description
1 polymer ?
#
loop_
_entity_poly.entity_id
_entity_poly.type
_entity_poly.pdbx_seq_one_letter_code
_entity_poly.pdbx_strand_id
1 'polypeptide(L)'
;MIRSKRKTPIIPGIQTIKINDRFYMLKDRFDTYCELIIGSKKALLFDTGCGSDDLKSAVEAVTDLPLLVIVSHGHFDHVGGSSQFEKVYISEYDREMVENYDMDVLREWVQNPALDLNHCANFENLDFDSFSLGDITGKIIPLPGHSTGSVGIFLPELELFLAGDSLSPIMCLIFANHGTAEEQLATVKNVQTLDFRHFATAHSDKLYPKELLSVMADCLTNLGKKRFHKYMYPRPPYAEGYFYVHTATPEPVGLILSENPEAPRVTVYVLDIEFLKGIENELLPLIPSCYREKYQDASIEENKLQELGAGYLLSKYLKLKDDSALTFNEYGRPQLSGDYEGNCTDFSISHSDNYVVLAVSPIPIGADIENAERITLPVLKRVLPPADYEHIEKNSDQTTRAKFWTKVEAVLKAHGTGFMLDPRSDPSFMDGWHTESSVIDDTHVLSCAAHEPFNMKVRKVSSPISLT
;
A
#
# COMPACT_ATOMS: atom_id res chain seq x y z
N MET A 1 27.83 -1.44 49.95
CA MET A 1 27.85 -2.84 49.48
C MET A 1 27.95 -2.83 47.96
N ILE A 2 29.07 -3.27 47.42
CA ILE A 2 29.27 -3.42 45.98
C ILE A 2 28.44 -4.64 45.56
N ARG A 3 27.27 -4.44 44.94
CA ARG A 3 26.49 -5.54 44.36
C ARG A 3 27.33 -6.13 43.22
N SER A 4 27.75 -7.38 43.42
CA SER A 4 28.35 -8.26 42.42
C SER A 4 27.62 -8.14 41.08
N LYS A 5 28.38 -7.97 39.97
CA LYS A 5 27.88 -8.06 38.59
C LYS A 5 27.23 -9.43 38.37
N ARG A 6 25.93 -9.57 38.65
CA ARG A 6 25.15 -10.72 38.19
C ARG A 6 25.21 -10.67 36.67
N LYS A 7 25.69 -11.74 36.03
CA LYS A 7 25.53 -11.90 34.59
C LYS A 7 24.03 -11.84 34.31
N THR A 8 23.61 -10.99 33.38
CA THR A 8 22.23 -10.96 32.89
C THR A 8 21.85 -12.38 32.48
N PRO A 9 20.79 -12.97 33.05
CA PRO A 9 20.36 -14.31 32.66
C PRO A 9 20.06 -14.35 31.16
N ILE A 10 20.47 -15.44 30.51
CA ILE A 10 20.20 -15.65 29.09
C ILE A 10 18.75 -16.12 28.96
N ILE A 11 17.94 -15.35 28.25
CA ILE A 11 16.57 -15.73 27.90
C ILE A 11 16.60 -16.37 26.50
N PRO A 12 16.14 -17.61 26.33
CA PRO A 12 16.09 -18.24 25.01
C PRO A 12 15.31 -17.38 24.01
N GLY A 13 15.88 -17.15 22.83
CA GLY A 13 15.24 -16.40 21.74
C GLY A 13 15.32 -14.88 21.82
N ILE A 14 15.68 -14.30 22.97
CA ILE A 14 15.98 -12.86 23.09
C ILE A 14 17.49 -12.65 23.30
N GLN A 15 18.12 -11.92 22.41
CA GLN A 15 19.49 -11.44 22.57
C GLN A 15 19.48 -10.03 23.16
N THR A 16 19.96 -9.89 24.41
CA THR A 16 20.14 -8.59 25.06
C THR A 16 21.50 -7.98 24.69
N ILE A 17 21.48 -6.83 24.01
CA ILE A 17 22.66 -6.07 23.60
C ILE A 17 22.75 -4.83 24.47
N LYS A 18 23.81 -4.71 25.27
CA LYS A 18 24.06 -3.53 26.10
C LYS A 18 24.81 -2.48 25.29
N ILE A 19 24.15 -1.36 24.98
CA ILE A 19 24.78 -0.21 24.33
C ILE A 19 25.55 0.62 25.37
N ASN A 20 24.92 0.93 26.49
CA ASN A 20 25.54 1.55 27.66
C ASN A 20 24.72 1.26 28.94
N ASP A 21 25.03 1.90 30.07
CA ASP A 21 24.31 1.65 31.33
C ASP A 21 22.84 2.10 31.32
N ARG A 22 22.46 2.95 30.36
CA ARG A 22 21.12 3.54 30.22
C ARG A 22 20.35 3.01 29.01
N PHE A 23 20.98 2.30 28.09
CA PHE A 23 20.38 1.86 26.83
C PHE A 23 20.76 0.42 26.49
N TYR A 24 19.74 -0.39 26.28
CA TYR A 24 19.82 -1.78 25.81
C TYR A 24 18.94 -1.95 24.58
N MET A 25 19.33 -2.85 23.69
CA MET A 25 18.48 -3.36 22.61
C MET A 25 18.20 -4.84 22.88
N LEU A 26 16.93 -5.23 22.83
CA LEU A 26 16.49 -6.61 22.98
C LEU A 26 16.05 -7.13 21.62
N LYS A 27 16.86 -8.01 21.03
CA LYS A 27 16.62 -8.56 19.70
C LYS A 27 15.89 -9.89 19.81
N ASP A 28 14.77 -10.05 19.12
CA ASP A 28 14.05 -11.32 19.03
C ASP A 28 14.61 -12.26 17.94
N ARG A 29 14.02 -13.45 17.83
CA ARG A 29 14.45 -14.45 16.83
C ARG A 29 14.16 -14.08 15.37
N PHE A 30 13.34 -13.06 15.13
CA PHE A 30 12.94 -12.63 13.79
C PHE A 30 13.69 -11.39 13.30
N ASP A 31 14.72 -10.99 14.05
CA ASP A 31 15.58 -9.82 13.80
C ASP A 31 14.89 -8.47 14.04
N THR A 32 13.91 -8.43 14.95
CA THR A 32 13.33 -7.19 15.46
C THR A 32 13.95 -6.80 16.78
N TYR A 33 14.29 -5.52 16.93
CA TYR A 33 14.96 -4.94 18.09
C TYR A 33 13.98 -4.04 18.84
N CYS A 34 13.79 -4.30 20.13
CA CYS A 34 13.07 -3.43 21.05
C CYS A 34 14.06 -2.61 21.88
N GLU A 35 13.93 -1.29 21.91
CA GLU A 35 14.82 -0.44 22.70
C GLU A 35 14.34 -0.28 24.15
N LEU A 36 15.26 -0.48 25.10
CA LEU A 36 15.02 -0.33 26.53
C LEU A 36 15.89 0.79 27.10
N ILE A 37 15.25 1.87 27.56
CA ILE A 37 15.90 3.05 28.14
C ILE A 37 15.67 3.11 29.65
N ILE A 38 16.75 3.16 30.43
CA ILE A 38 16.74 3.09 31.89
C ILE A 38 16.87 4.49 32.51
N GLY A 39 15.76 5.07 32.96
CA GLY A 39 15.76 6.29 33.78
C GLY A 39 16.05 6.01 35.26
N SER A 40 15.95 7.04 36.08
CA SER A 40 16.15 6.97 37.54
C SER A 40 14.90 6.56 38.31
N LYS A 41 13.71 6.64 37.71
CA LYS A 41 12.42 6.29 38.35
C LYS A 41 11.61 5.26 37.56
N LYS A 42 11.74 5.25 36.24
CA LYS A 42 11.03 4.34 35.31
C LYS A 42 11.97 3.94 34.18
N ALA A 43 11.61 2.89 33.45
CA ALA A 43 12.23 2.55 32.18
C ALA A 43 11.20 2.63 31.04
N LEU A 44 11.66 3.00 29.84
CA LEU A 44 10.88 2.94 28.61
C LEU A 44 11.24 1.66 27.89
N LEU A 45 10.24 0.86 27.51
CA LEU A 45 10.35 -0.16 26.48
C LEU A 45 9.68 0.37 25.21
N PHE A 46 10.43 0.46 24.12
CA PHE A 46 9.95 0.85 22.81
C PHE A 46 9.89 -0.40 21.92
N ASP A 47 8.69 -0.69 21.42
CA ASP A 47 8.31 -1.94 20.73
C ASP A 47 8.30 -3.21 21.59
N THR A 48 7.65 -4.26 21.08
CA THR A 48 7.43 -5.54 21.78
C THR A 48 7.78 -6.78 20.97
N GLY A 49 8.35 -6.63 19.76
CA GLY A 49 8.78 -7.75 18.93
C GLY A 49 7.61 -8.58 18.38
N CYS A 50 7.92 -9.71 17.75
CA CYS A 50 6.90 -10.61 17.17
C CYS A 50 6.12 -11.45 18.21
N GLY A 51 6.42 -11.34 19.50
CA GLY A 51 5.70 -12.02 20.59
C GLY A 51 5.91 -13.53 20.73
N SER A 52 6.81 -14.14 19.95
CA SER A 52 7.12 -15.58 20.05
C SER A 52 8.10 -15.93 21.18
N ASP A 53 8.69 -14.93 21.82
CA ASP A 53 9.73 -15.04 22.82
C ASP A 53 9.31 -14.34 24.13
N ASP A 54 9.90 -14.73 25.27
CA ASP A 54 9.63 -14.13 26.58
C ASP A 54 10.40 -12.80 26.77
N LEU A 55 9.92 -11.77 26.07
CA LEU A 55 10.48 -10.42 26.13
C LEU A 55 10.37 -9.83 27.54
N LYS A 56 9.27 -10.09 28.25
CA LYS A 56 9.08 -9.58 29.62
C LYS A 56 10.18 -10.04 30.56
N SER A 57 10.47 -11.34 30.61
CA SER A 57 11.56 -11.86 31.44
C SER A 57 12.92 -11.28 31.03
N ALA A 58 13.14 -11.02 29.73
CA ALA A 58 14.36 -10.40 29.24
C ALA A 58 14.51 -8.94 29.69
N VAL A 59 13.41 -8.18 29.75
CA VAL A 59 13.41 -6.81 30.29
C VAL A 59 13.62 -6.82 31.80
N GLU A 60 12.93 -7.70 32.54
CA GLU A 60 13.06 -7.85 34.00
C GLU A 60 14.47 -8.32 34.41
N ALA A 61 15.16 -9.05 33.53
CA ALA A 61 16.56 -9.41 33.72
C ALA A 61 17.53 -8.20 33.68
N VAL A 62 17.11 -7.09 33.05
CA VAL A 62 17.91 -5.86 32.92
C VAL A 62 17.56 -4.84 34.01
N THR A 63 16.28 -4.70 34.35
CA THR A 63 15.79 -3.66 35.28
C THR A 63 14.57 -4.09 36.08
N ASP A 64 14.50 -3.65 37.33
CA ASP A 64 13.33 -3.80 38.21
C ASP A 64 12.44 -2.53 38.24
N LEU A 65 12.75 -1.53 37.40
CA LEU A 65 12.00 -0.27 37.37
C LEU A 65 10.62 -0.43 36.73
N PRO A 66 9.60 0.34 37.16
CA PRO A 66 8.32 0.40 36.47
C PRO A 66 8.48 0.75 34.98
N LEU A 67 7.78 0.03 34.11
CA LEU A 67 7.85 0.20 32.66
C LEU A 67 6.79 1.19 32.15
N LEU A 68 7.20 2.02 31.19
CA LEU A 68 6.34 2.65 30.20
C LEU A 68 6.57 1.91 28.88
N VAL A 69 5.54 1.28 28.32
CA VAL A 69 5.65 0.53 27.07
C VAL A 69 4.93 1.31 25.97
N ILE A 70 5.66 1.68 24.91
CA ILE A 70 5.13 2.39 23.75
C ILE A 70 5.55 1.57 22.53
N VAL A 71 4.64 1.31 21.60
CA VAL A 71 4.99 0.74 20.29
C VAL A 71 5.11 1.86 19.27
N SER A 72 6.08 1.72 18.37
CA SER A 72 6.38 2.68 17.31
C SER A 72 5.25 2.76 16.30
N HIS A 73 4.62 1.64 15.97
CA HIS A 73 3.52 1.55 15.01
C HIS A 73 2.79 0.20 15.10
N GLY A 74 1.77 0.02 14.26
CA GLY A 74 0.87 -1.12 14.30
C GLY A 74 1.39 -2.44 13.72
N HIS A 75 2.53 -2.49 13.02
CA HIS A 75 3.01 -3.71 12.36
C HIS A 75 3.32 -4.84 13.37
N PHE A 76 3.02 -6.07 12.94
CA PHE A 76 2.96 -7.24 13.83
C PHE A 76 4.27 -7.51 14.57
N ASP A 77 5.40 -7.31 13.91
CA ASP A 77 6.72 -7.48 14.48
C ASP A 77 7.10 -6.43 15.53
N HIS A 78 6.26 -5.41 15.75
CA HIS A 78 6.41 -4.42 16.81
C HIS A 78 5.38 -4.59 17.92
N VAL A 79 4.19 -5.09 17.58
CA VAL A 79 3.06 -5.22 18.51
C VAL A 79 2.85 -6.64 19.05
N GLY A 80 3.47 -7.66 18.45
CA GLY A 80 3.19 -9.07 18.71
C GLY A 80 3.42 -9.50 20.17
N GLY A 81 4.40 -8.90 20.86
CA GLY A 81 4.69 -9.20 22.27
C GLY A 81 3.87 -8.41 23.29
N SER A 82 2.93 -7.57 22.85
CA SER A 82 2.19 -6.64 23.73
C SER A 82 1.40 -7.31 24.84
N SER A 83 0.96 -8.54 24.64
CA SER A 83 0.22 -9.35 25.63
C SER A 83 0.99 -9.63 26.92
N GLN A 84 2.32 -9.53 26.88
CA GLN A 84 3.19 -9.78 28.03
C GLN A 84 3.16 -8.60 29.03
N PHE A 85 2.61 -7.45 28.61
CA PHE A 85 2.60 -6.21 29.38
C PHE A 85 1.17 -5.79 29.74
N GLU A 86 1.01 -5.19 30.92
CA GLU A 86 -0.29 -4.77 31.44
C GLU A 86 -0.89 -3.60 30.65
N LYS A 87 -0.03 -2.70 30.15
CA LYS A 87 -0.42 -1.49 29.43
C LYS A 87 0.60 -1.16 28.36
N VAL A 88 0.13 -1.02 27.13
CA VAL A 88 0.94 -0.65 25.96
C VAL A 88 0.29 0.53 25.25
N TYR A 89 1.06 1.57 24.94
CA TYR A 89 0.55 2.73 24.23
C TYR A 89 0.85 2.64 22.72
N ILE A 90 -0.15 2.93 21.89
CA ILE A 90 -0.05 2.98 20.44
C ILE A 90 -0.77 4.22 19.91
N SER A 91 -0.30 4.76 18.79
CA SER A 91 -1.00 5.81 18.04
C SER A 91 -2.39 5.34 17.60
N GLU A 92 -3.41 6.20 17.74
CA GLU A 92 -4.78 5.86 17.36
C GLU A 92 -4.92 5.53 15.86
N TYR A 93 -4.05 6.13 15.02
CA TYR A 93 -4.06 5.94 13.57
C TYR A 93 -3.66 4.54 13.10
N ASP A 94 -3.05 3.73 13.98
CA ASP A 94 -2.69 2.34 13.68
C ASP A 94 -3.57 1.32 14.42
N ARG A 95 -4.57 1.76 15.20
CA ARG A 95 -5.46 0.87 15.96
C ARG A 95 -6.24 -0.09 15.07
N GLU A 96 -6.80 0.43 13.98
CA GLU A 96 -7.60 -0.36 13.04
C GLU A 96 -6.78 -1.50 12.42
N MET A 97 -5.52 -1.26 12.08
CA MET A 97 -4.61 -2.29 11.57
C MET A 97 -4.43 -3.41 12.59
N VAL A 98 -4.17 -3.06 13.85
CA VAL A 98 -3.95 -4.03 14.93
C VAL A 98 -5.20 -4.87 15.20
N GLU A 99 -6.39 -4.27 15.07
CA GLU A 99 -7.68 -4.94 15.30
C GLU A 99 -8.08 -5.89 14.16
N ASN A 100 -7.52 -5.74 12.96
CA ASN A 100 -7.94 -6.46 11.74
C ASN A 100 -6.83 -7.32 11.10
N TYR A 101 -5.91 -7.84 11.90
CA TYR A 101 -4.86 -8.73 11.39
C TYR A 101 -5.40 -10.04 10.81
N ASP A 102 -4.87 -10.44 9.65
CA ASP A 102 -5.05 -11.79 9.12
C ASP A 102 -4.22 -12.79 9.93
N MET A 103 -4.90 -13.56 10.77
CA MET A 103 -4.27 -14.54 11.64
C MET A 103 -3.52 -15.65 10.90
N ASP A 104 -3.93 -16.00 9.69
CA ASP A 104 -3.28 -17.06 8.93
C ASP A 104 -1.94 -16.56 8.36
N VAL A 105 -1.89 -15.32 7.87
CA VAL A 105 -0.64 -14.64 7.47
C VAL A 105 0.35 -14.58 8.66
N LEU A 106 -0.14 -14.23 9.85
CA LEU A 106 0.72 -14.13 11.03
C LEU A 106 1.22 -15.50 11.51
N ARG A 107 0.37 -16.52 11.52
CA ARG A 107 0.78 -17.91 11.85
C ARG A 107 1.85 -18.42 10.90
N GLU A 108 1.75 -18.08 9.62
CA GLU A 108 2.76 -18.40 8.62
C GLU A 108 4.07 -17.63 8.91
N TRP A 109 3.99 -16.33 9.18
CA TRP A 109 5.17 -15.50 9.49
C TRP A 109 5.99 -16.06 10.64
N VAL A 110 5.35 -16.36 11.77
CA VAL A 110 6.04 -16.87 12.96
C VAL A 110 6.26 -18.38 12.93
N GLN A 111 5.78 -19.06 11.87
CA GLN A 111 5.83 -20.51 11.72
C GLN A 111 5.22 -21.26 12.92
N ASN A 112 4.14 -20.71 13.47
CA ASN A 112 3.45 -21.27 14.63
C ASN A 112 1.94 -21.32 14.38
N PRO A 113 1.38 -22.49 14.03
CA PRO A 113 -0.06 -22.64 13.75
C PRO A 113 -0.92 -22.48 15.01
N ALA A 114 -0.32 -22.57 16.20
CA ALA A 114 -1.01 -22.38 17.48
C ALA A 114 -0.91 -20.93 18.00
N LEU A 115 -0.37 -20.00 17.20
CA LEU A 115 -0.36 -18.58 17.57
C LEU A 115 -1.81 -18.12 17.75
N ASP A 116 -2.10 -17.61 18.94
CA ASP A 116 -3.36 -16.97 19.30
C ASP A 116 -3.08 -15.54 19.80
N LEU A 117 -3.42 -14.57 18.96
CA LEU A 117 -3.25 -13.14 19.22
C LEU A 117 -4.48 -12.48 19.86
N ASN A 118 -5.44 -13.27 20.37
CA ASN A 118 -6.52 -12.75 21.23
C ASN A 118 -6.01 -11.92 22.44
N HIS A 119 -4.69 -11.87 22.65
CA HIS A 119 -4.02 -11.13 23.71
C HIS A 119 -3.36 -9.82 23.26
N CYS A 120 -3.48 -9.35 22.02
CA CYS A 120 -3.13 -7.97 21.63
C CYS A 120 -4.06 -6.91 22.31
N ALA A 121 -4.73 -7.23 23.41
CA ALA A 121 -5.91 -6.54 23.93
C ALA A 121 -5.63 -5.41 24.94
N ASN A 122 -4.37 -5.07 25.23
CA ASN A 122 -3.99 -4.10 26.28
C ASN A 122 -3.44 -2.78 25.73
N PHE A 123 -3.91 -2.38 24.56
CA PHE A 123 -3.52 -1.12 23.94
C PHE A 123 -4.35 0.04 24.47
N GLU A 124 -3.66 1.10 24.85
CA GLU A 124 -4.21 2.41 25.14
C GLU A 124 -3.80 3.37 24.03
N ASN A 125 -4.64 4.36 23.76
CA ASN A 125 -4.26 5.43 22.83
C ASN A 125 -3.10 6.23 23.44
N LEU A 126 -2.09 6.51 22.61
CA LEU A 126 -1.00 7.41 22.93
C LEU A 126 -1.51 8.85 22.86
N ASP A 127 -1.95 9.40 24.00
CA ASP A 127 -2.63 10.69 24.13
C ASP A 127 -1.76 11.79 24.78
N PHE A 128 -0.44 11.56 24.83
CA PHE A 128 0.52 12.49 25.41
C PHE A 128 1.71 12.75 24.48
N ASP A 129 2.19 14.00 24.46
CA ASP A 129 3.31 14.41 23.61
C ASP A 129 4.69 14.20 24.27
N SER A 130 4.72 13.95 25.58
CA SER A 130 5.96 13.77 26.33
C SER A 130 5.77 13.01 27.63
N PHE A 131 6.87 12.44 28.15
CA PHE A 131 6.91 11.72 29.41
C PHE A 131 8.27 11.89 30.11
N SER A 132 8.33 11.52 31.39
CA SER A 132 9.57 11.51 32.17
C SER A 132 9.86 10.13 32.74
N LEU A 133 11.10 9.68 32.60
CA LEU A 133 11.66 8.50 33.25
C LEU A 133 12.37 8.83 34.57
N GLY A 134 12.23 10.06 35.05
CA GLY A 134 12.93 10.63 36.20
C GLY A 134 13.92 11.70 35.76
N ASP A 135 15.11 11.29 35.32
CA ASP A 135 16.23 12.12 34.86
C ASP A 135 16.35 12.20 33.34
N ILE A 136 15.49 11.49 32.60
CA ILE A 136 15.42 11.48 31.14
C ILE A 136 14.01 11.89 30.72
N THR A 137 13.93 12.78 29.74
CA THR A 137 12.67 13.26 29.15
C THR A 137 12.50 12.60 27.78
N GLY A 138 11.33 12.01 27.53
CA GLY A 138 10.94 11.53 26.20
C GLY A 138 9.94 12.46 25.57
N LYS A 139 10.11 12.78 24.28
CA LYS A 139 9.15 13.51 23.46
C LYS A 139 8.67 12.62 22.33
N ILE A 140 7.36 12.49 22.17
CA ILE A 140 6.72 11.76 21.09
C ILE A 140 6.74 12.62 19.84
N ILE A 141 7.25 12.08 18.74
CA ILE A 141 7.34 12.75 17.45
C ILE A 141 6.58 11.90 16.43
N PRO A 142 5.51 12.41 15.78
CA PRO A 142 4.86 11.71 14.69
C PRO A 142 5.82 11.48 13.52
N LEU A 143 5.82 10.26 12.96
CA LEU A 143 6.68 9.81 11.87
C LEU A 143 5.89 9.17 10.72
N PRO A 144 4.84 9.81 10.17
CA PRO A 144 4.04 9.22 9.10
C PRO A 144 4.91 8.88 7.87
N GLY A 145 4.60 7.76 7.23
CA GLY A 145 5.30 7.28 6.06
C GLY A 145 5.36 5.75 6.03
N HIS A 146 6.14 5.13 6.93
CA HIS A 146 6.15 3.66 7.00
C HIS A 146 4.78 3.07 7.36
N SER A 147 4.15 3.64 8.40
CA SER A 147 2.71 3.54 8.65
C SER A 147 2.14 4.94 8.84
N THR A 148 0.82 5.06 8.79
CA THR A 148 0.14 6.34 9.08
C THR A 148 0.31 6.76 10.55
N GLY A 149 0.25 5.79 11.48
CA GLY A 149 0.35 6.03 12.92
C GLY A 149 1.75 5.95 13.51
N SER A 150 2.79 5.82 12.70
CA SER A 150 4.17 5.69 13.19
C SER A 150 4.58 6.87 14.09
N VAL A 151 5.27 6.56 15.18
CA VAL A 151 5.84 7.53 16.12
C VAL A 151 7.30 7.20 16.43
N GLY A 152 8.07 8.22 16.78
CA GLY A 152 9.41 8.09 17.34
C GLY A 152 9.52 8.81 18.67
N ILE A 153 10.62 8.54 19.38
CA ILE A 153 10.89 9.11 20.70
C ILE A 153 12.22 9.86 20.68
N PHE A 154 12.15 11.17 20.84
CA PHE A 154 13.33 12.01 21.04
C PHE A 154 13.70 12.07 22.52
N LEU A 155 14.95 11.75 22.83
CA LEU A 155 15.54 11.70 24.18
C LEU A 155 16.71 12.71 24.27
N PRO A 156 16.45 13.99 24.60
CA PRO A 156 17.44 15.06 24.54
C PRO A 156 18.65 14.80 25.44
N GLU A 157 18.44 14.29 26.66
CA GLU A 157 19.52 14.04 27.62
C GLU A 157 20.48 12.91 27.18
N LEU A 158 20.06 12.09 26.23
CA LEU A 158 20.88 11.03 25.63
C LEU A 158 21.40 11.39 24.23
N GLU A 159 21.03 12.56 23.69
CA GLU A 159 21.26 12.95 22.29
C GLU A 159 20.86 11.81 21.31
N LEU A 160 19.72 11.15 21.59
CA LEU A 160 19.26 9.92 20.93
C LEU A 160 17.83 10.09 20.39
N PHE A 161 17.57 9.50 19.23
CA PHE A 161 16.23 9.36 18.66
C PHE A 161 15.89 7.88 18.43
N LEU A 162 14.74 7.41 18.90
CA LEU A 162 14.24 6.05 18.62
C LEU A 162 13.21 6.15 17.50
N ALA A 163 13.42 5.45 16.39
CA ALA A 163 12.67 5.69 15.17
C ALA A 163 11.75 4.56 14.70
N GLY A 164 11.81 3.38 15.34
CA GLY A 164 11.15 2.19 14.80
C GLY A 164 11.57 1.94 13.35
N ASP A 165 10.60 1.70 12.49
CA ASP A 165 10.82 1.44 11.06
C ASP A 165 10.78 2.71 10.19
N SER A 166 10.21 3.80 10.70
CA SER A 166 10.06 5.05 9.94
C SER A 166 11.39 5.66 9.54
N LEU A 167 12.49 5.45 10.29
CA LEU A 167 13.83 5.86 9.87
C LEU A 167 14.77 4.66 9.82
N SER A 168 14.74 3.96 8.70
CA SER A 168 15.67 2.88 8.35
C SER A 168 16.48 3.26 7.10
N PRO A 169 17.75 2.82 6.96
CA PRO A 169 18.54 3.13 5.76
C PRO A 169 17.87 2.67 4.46
N ILE A 170 17.19 1.53 4.49
CA ILE A 170 16.32 1.06 3.41
C ILE A 170 14.88 1.36 3.82
N MET A 171 14.38 2.53 3.44
CA MET A 171 13.02 2.96 3.77
C MET A 171 12.01 2.07 3.03
N CYS A 172 10.96 1.63 3.72
CA CYS A 172 9.99 0.68 3.20
C CYS A 172 8.58 1.25 3.25
N LEU A 173 7.98 1.52 2.09
CA LEU A 173 6.63 2.07 1.92
C LEU A 173 5.78 1.14 1.03
N ILE A 174 5.61 -0.11 1.47
CA ILE A 174 4.90 -1.16 0.71
C ILE A 174 3.82 -1.89 1.51
N PHE A 175 3.80 -1.75 2.83
CA PHE A 175 2.87 -2.47 3.70
C PHE A 175 1.53 -1.76 3.82
N ALA A 176 0.51 -2.45 4.33
CA ALA A 176 -0.79 -1.85 4.57
C ALA A 176 -0.64 -0.55 5.36
N ASN A 177 -1.45 0.46 5.07
CA ASN A 177 -1.44 1.80 5.68
C ASN A 177 -0.15 2.65 5.54
N HIS A 178 0.78 2.26 4.68
CA HIS A 178 1.93 3.10 4.34
C HIS A 178 1.47 4.46 3.77
N GLY A 179 2.23 5.50 4.09
CA GLY A 179 2.11 6.83 3.51
C GLY A 179 2.89 6.96 2.19
N THR A 180 2.87 8.16 1.65
CA THR A 180 3.56 8.54 0.42
C THR A 180 5.04 8.82 0.65
N ALA A 181 5.83 8.81 -0.44
CA ALA A 181 7.23 9.22 -0.37
C ALA A 181 7.38 10.70 0.04
N GLU A 182 6.40 11.54 -0.30
CA GLU A 182 6.32 12.94 0.11
C GLU A 182 6.11 13.09 1.62
N GLU A 183 5.21 12.29 2.21
CA GLU A 183 5.01 12.25 3.67
C GLU A 183 6.26 11.76 4.38
N GLN A 184 6.89 10.69 3.87
CA GLN A 184 8.16 10.18 4.39
C GLN A 184 9.27 11.25 4.32
N LEU A 185 9.35 12.04 3.25
CA LEU A 185 10.31 13.14 3.11
C LEU A 185 10.05 14.25 4.12
N ALA A 186 8.78 14.59 4.37
CA ALA A 186 8.40 15.55 5.39
C ALA A 186 8.79 15.05 6.79
N THR A 187 8.57 13.78 7.09
CA THR A 187 9.00 13.12 8.33
C THR A 187 10.51 13.23 8.53
N VAL A 188 11.31 12.85 7.54
CA VAL A 188 12.78 12.95 7.60
C VAL A 188 13.22 14.40 7.87
N LYS A 189 12.65 15.37 7.14
CA LYS A 189 12.97 16.79 7.32
C LYS A 189 12.58 17.34 8.69
N ASN A 190 11.44 16.92 9.23
CA ASN A 190 11.00 17.33 10.56
C ASN A 190 11.98 16.80 11.63
N VAL A 191 12.37 15.54 11.55
CA VAL A 191 13.32 14.93 12.50
C VAL A 191 14.70 15.57 12.40
N GLN A 192 15.16 15.97 11.20
CA GLN A 192 16.43 16.70 11.04
C GLN A 192 16.52 17.99 11.87
N THR A 193 15.39 18.60 12.25
CA THR A 193 15.37 19.82 13.08
C THR A 193 15.67 19.57 14.55
N LEU A 194 15.58 18.32 15.01
CA LEU A 194 15.77 17.94 16.42
C LEU A 194 17.26 17.82 16.78
N ASP A 195 17.63 18.18 18.00
CA ASP A 195 19.03 18.19 18.46
C ASP A 195 19.46 16.85 19.07
N PHE A 196 19.79 15.87 18.22
CA PHE A 196 20.33 14.56 18.60
C PHE A 196 21.57 14.23 17.76
N ARG A 197 22.37 13.26 18.21
CA ARG A 197 23.56 12.77 17.49
C ARG A 197 23.33 11.48 16.75
N HIS A 198 22.61 10.54 17.37
CA HIS A 198 22.37 9.24 16.77
C HIS A 198 20.89 8.84 16.85
N PHE A 199 20.48 7.96 15.95
CA PHE A 199 19.19 7.30 16.02
C PHE A 199 19.29 5.78 15.97
N ALA A 200 18.33 5.11 16.60
CA ALA A 200 18.13 3.67 16.55
C ALA A 200 16.90 3.34 15.69
N THR A 201 16.92 2.15 15.08
CA THR A 201 15.85 1.59 14.25
C THR A 201 15.66 0.14 14.63
N ALA A 202 14.46 -0.40 14.40
CA ALA A 202 14.04 -1.68 14.93
C ALA A 202 14.62 -2.91 14.19
N HIS A 203 15.42 -2.73 13.13
CA HIS A 203 16.03 -3.85 12.38
C HIS A 203 17.56 -3.77 12.27
N SER A 204 18.21 -3.13 13.23
CA SER A 204 19.67 -2.97 13.25
C SER A 204 20.21 -2.78 14.67
N ASP A 205 21.34 -3.42 14.98
CA ASP A 205 22.07 -3.20 16.24
C ASP A 205 22.97 -1.94 16.20
N LYS A 206 23.08 -1.29 15.04
CA LYS A 206 23.83 -0.05 14.85
C LYS A 206 23.04 1.18 15.26
N LEU A 207 23.74 2.14 15.83
CA LEU A 207 23.27 3.52 15.95
C LEU A 207 23.72 4.31 14.73
N TYR A 208 22.77 4.92 14.04
CA TYR A 208 23.03 5.70 12.84
C TYR A 208 23.29 7.16 13.20
N PRO A 209 24.28 7.81 12.57
CA PRO A 209 24.52 9.24 12.76
C PRO A 209 23.37 10.05 12.15
N LYS A 210 23.00 11.17 12.79
CA LYS A 210 21.93 12.07 12.31
C LYS A 210 22.15 12.52 10.85
N GLU A 211 23.40 12.64 10.42
CA GLU A 211 23.80 13.02 9.06
C GLU A 211 23.23 12.08 7.98
N LEU A 212 22.94 10.82 8.32
CA LEU A 212 22.31 9.87 7.39
C LEU A 212 20.93 10.34 6.92
N LEU A 213 20.21 11.12 7.74
CA LEU A 213 18.92 11.68 7.36
C LEU A 213 19.00 12.60 6.14
N SER A 214 20.14 13.28 5.93
CA SER A 214 20.35 14.07 4.70
C SER A 214 20.40 13.19 3.46
N VAL A 215 21.07 12.04 3.56
CA VAL A 215 21.13 11.06 2.47
C VAL A 215 19.76 10.42 2.20
N MET A 216 18.98 10.18 3.26
CA MET A 216 17.59 9.70 3.14
C MET A 216 16.67 10.74 2.49
N ALA A 217 16.81 12.02 2.84
CA ALA A 217 16.06 13.10 2.20
C ALA A 217 16.44 13.25 0.71
N ASP A 218 17.73 13.14 0.39
CA ASP A 218 18.23 13.17 -1.00
C ASP A 218 17.74 11.97 -1.82
N CYS A 219 17.63 10.80 -1.18
CA CYS A 219 17.01 9.61 -1.74
C CYS A 219 15.58 9.93 -2.18
N LEU A 220 14.72 10.40 -1.28
CA LEU A 220 13.31 10.69 -1.55
C LEU A 220 13.07 11.88 -2.50
N THR A 221 13.99 12.83 -2.60
CA THR A 221 13.82 14.01 -3.46
C THR A 221 14.04 13.71 -4.95
N ASN A 222 14.76 12.64 -5.29
CA ASN A 222 15.25 12.39 -6.65
C ASN A 222 14.66 11.13 -7.31
N LEU A 223 13.42 10.74 -6.98
CA LEU A 223 12.82 9.47 -7.42
C LEU A 223 12.73 9.33 -8.94
N GLY A 224 12.26 10.36 -9.66
CA GLY A 224 12.01 10.29 -11.12
C GLY A 224 13.24 10.23 -12.02
N LYS A 225 14.42 9.96 -11.46
CA LYS A 225 15.69 9.76 -12.20
C LYS A 225 16.35 8.43 -11.83
N LYS A 226 15.62 7.53 -11.17
CA LYS A 226 16.15 6.33 -10.54
C LYS A 226 15.51 5.13 -11.17
N ARG A 227 16.37 4.20 -11.60
CA ARG A 227 15.91 2.90 -12.07
C ARG A 227 15.45 2.07 -10.89
N PHE A 228 14.15 1.78 -10.86
CA PHE A 228 13.56 0.84 -9.91
C PHE A 228 13.63 -0.60 -10.43
N HIS A 229 13.70 -1.54 -9.50
CA HIS A 229 13.69 -2.97 -9.73
C HIS A 229 12.52 -3.59 -8.98
N LYS A 230 11.84 -4.58 -9.59
CA LYS A 230 10.80 -5.33 -8.89
C LYS A 230 11.35 -5.94 -7.61
N TYR A 231 10.56 -5.84 -6.55
CA TYR A 231 10.85 -6.34 -5.22
C TYR A 231 9.66 -7.17 -4.75
N MET A 232 9.94 -8.24 -4.02
CA MET A 232 8.94 -8.97 -3.25
C MET A 232 9.50 -9.12 -1.85
N TYR A 233 8.75 -8.69 -0.84
CA TYR A 233 9.14 -8.85 0.54
C TYR A 233 9.25 -10.35 0.87
N PRO A 234 10.34 -10.81 1.53
CA PRO A 234 10.63 -12.24 1.64
C PRO A 234 9.80 -12.99 2.69
N ARG A 235 8.93 -12.30 3.43
CA ARG A 235 8.02 -12.89 4.43
C ARG A 235 6.56 -12.58 4.04
N PRO A 236 5.56 -13.34 4.53
CA PRO A 236 4.15 -13.02 4.34
C PRO A 236 3.85 -11.55 4.70
N PRO A 237 2.90 -10.85 4.07
CA PRO A 237 2.04 -11.29 2.98
C PRO A 237 2.75 -11.28 1.61
N TYR A 238 4.09 -11.28 1.57
CA TYR A 238 4.88 -11.24 0.34
C TYR A 238 4.59 -10.00 -0.50
N ALA A 239 4.47 -8.85 0.17
CA ALA A 239 4.16 -7.58 -0.47
C ALA A 239 5.12 -7.31 -1.65
N GLU A 240 4.53 -7.09 -2.82
CA GLU A 240 5.26 -6.74 -4.03
C GLU A 240 5.43 -5.22 -4.10
N GLY A 241 6.51 -4.79 -4.74
CA GLY A 241 6.78 -3.38 -4.96
C GLY A 241 8.01 -3.17 -5.81
N TYR A 242 8.64 -2.03 -5.62
CA TYR A 242 9.75 -1.55 -6.41
C TYR A 242 10.83 -0.99 -5.50
N PHE A 243 12.05 -1.49 -5.64
CA PHE A 243 13.19 -1.01 -4.86
C PHE A 243 14.21 -0.30 -5.74
N TYR A 244 14.91 0.67 -5.17
CA TYR A 244 16.20 1.12 -5.68
C TYR A 244 17.15 1.47 -4.54
N VAL A 245 18.44 1.46 -4.87
CA VAL A 245 19.51 1.85 -3.97
C VAL A 245 20.03 3.22 -4.41
N HIS A 246 20.01 4.19 -3.50
CA HIS A 246 20.46 5.56 -3.75
C HIS A 246 21.98 5.68 -3.66
N THR A 247 22.60 5.07 -2.65
CA THR A 247 24.05 5.06 -2.44
C THR A 247 24.58 3.65 -2.29
N ALA A 248 25.70 3.36 -2.96
CA ALA A 248 26.49 2.15 -2.77
C ALA A 248 27.65 2.41 -1.79
N THR A 249 27.32 2.99 -0.63
CA THR A 249 28.24 3.26 0.49
C THR A 249 28.22 2.09 1.50
N PRO A 250 29.15 2.04 2.48
CA PRO A 250 29.16 0.98 3.51
C PRO A 250 27.82 0.86 4.25
N GLU A 251 27.13 1.96 4.48
CA GLU A 251 25.71 2.02 4.83
C GLU A 251 24.90 2.42 3.58
N PRO A 252 24.30 1.46 2.85
CA PRO A 252 23.49 1.79 1.69
C PRO A 252 22.17 2.44 2.14
N VAL A 253 21.80 3.52 1.45
CA VAL A 253 20.46 4.12 1.57
C VAL A 253 19.64 3.74 0.35
N GLY A 254 18.39 3.35 0.58
CA GLY A 254 17.47 2.91 -0.46
C GLY A 254 16.03 3.15 -0.09
N LEU A 255 15.16 2.84 -1.04
CA LEU A 255 13.73 3.01 -0.89
C LEU A 255 13.01 1.87 -1.59
N ILE A 256 11.97 1.36 -0.93
CA ILE A 256 11.01 0.42 -1.47
C ILE A 256 9.64 1.11 -1.49
N LEU A 257 8.99 1.10 -2.65
CA LEU A 257 7.68 1.71 -2.90
C LEU A 257 6.71 0.66 -3.43
N SER A 258 5.42 0.81 -3.10
CA SER A 258 4.36 -0.02 -3.69
C SER A 258 4.18 0.21 -5.18
N GLU A 259 4.49 1.42 -5.66
CA GLU A 259 4.38 1.83 -7.06
C GLU A 259 5.74 2.22 -7.65
N ASN A 260 5.90 2.10 -8.97
CA ASN A 260 7.10 2.55 -9.67
C ASN A 260 6.96 4.03 -10.07
N PRO A 261 7.73 4.98 -9.51
CA PRO A 261 7.60 6.40 -9.82
C PRO A 261 7.90 6.77 -11.28
N GLU A 262 8.65 5.95 -12.01
CA GLU A 262 8.95 6.16 -13.44
C GLU A 262 7.85 5.60 -14.36
N ALA A 263 6.94 4.77 -13.84
CA ALA A 263 5.90 4.16 -14.64
C ALA A 263 4.82 5.19 -15.03
N PRO A 264 4.29 5.12 -16.27
CA PRO A 264 3.16 5.93 -16.69
C PRO A 264 1.98 5.75 -15.74
N ARG A 265 1.28 6.85 -15.44
CA ARG A 265 0.11 6.83 -14.57
C ARG A 265 -1.15 6.71 -15.43
N VAL A 266 -1.91 5.64 -15.20
CA VAL A 266 -3.25 5.44 -15.77
C VAL A 266 -4.27 5.89 -14.74
N THR A 267 -5.16 6.82 -15.11
CA THR A 267 -6.26 7.23 -14.23
C THR A 267 -7.56 6.61 -14.71
N VAL A 268 -8.24 5.88 -13.84
CA VAL A 268 -9.54 5.26 -14.15
C VAL A 268 -10.65 6.00 -13.40
N TYR A 269 -11.54 6.64 -14.15
CA TYR A 269 -12.73 7.28 -13.61
C TYR A 269 -13.88 6.29 -13.58
N VAL A 270 -14.50 6.13 -12.42
CA VAL A 270 -15.63 5.19 -12.21
C VAL A 270 -16.87 6.01 -11.89
N LEU A 271 -17.86 5.94 -12.78
CA LEU A 271 -19.14 6.64 -12.67
C LEU A 271 -20.24 5.65 -12.35
N ASP A 272 -21.02 5.96 -11.31
CA ASP A 272 -22.31 5.33 -11.08
C ASP A 272 -23.37 6.06 -11.93
N ILE A 273 -24.01 5.34 -12.85
CA ILE A 273 -24.99 5.88 -13.79
C ILE A 273 -26.27 6.36 -13.11
N GLU A 274 -26.54 5.95 -11.86
CA GLU A 274 -27.67 6.47 -11.08
C GLU A 274 -27.57 7.99 -10.92
N PHE A 275 -26.37 8.56 -10.91
CA PHE A 275 -26.17 10.00 -10.85
C PHE A 275 -26.60 10.75 -12.13
N LEU A 276 -26.83 10.05 -13.23
CA LEU A 276 -27.23 10.64 -14.51
C LEU A 276 -28.74 10.71 -14.70
N LYS A 277 -29.51 9.98 -13.87
CA LYS A 277 -30.97 9.93 -13.98
C LYS A 277 -31.59 11.31 -13.74
N GLY A 278 -32.44 11.72 -14.67
CA GLY A 278 -33.18 13.00 -14.61
C GLY A 278 -32.42 14.21 -15.17
N ILE A 279 -31.17 14.06 -15.60
CA ILE A 279 -30.37 15.13 -16.22
C ILE A 279 -29.92 14.78 -17.66
N GLU A 280 -30.50 13.75 -18.25
CA GLU A 280 -30.09 13.20 -19.55
C GLU A 280 -30.20 14.25 -20.65
N ASN A 281 -31.29 15.02 -20.67
CA ASN A 281 -31.52 16.09 -21.65
C ASN A 281 -30.50 17.23 -21.56
N GLU A 282 -29.89 17.43 -20.39
CA GLU A 282 -28.84 18.44 -20.18
C GLU A 282 -27.48 17.94 -20.68
N LEU A 283 -27.22 16.63 -20.53
CA LEU A 283 -25.94 16.01 -20.88
C LEU A 283 -25.85 15.61 -22.36
N LEU A 284 -26.93 15.12 -22.97
CA LEU A 284 -26.95 14.64 -24.36
C LEU A 284 -26.37 15.65 -25.37
N PRO A 285 -26.63 16.97 -25.29
CA PRO A 285 -26.05 17.95 -26.20
C PRO A 285 -24.54 18.15 -26.04
N LEU A 286 -23.96 17.70 -24.93
CA LEU A 286 -22.58 17.99 -24.52
C LEU A 286 -21.61 16.82 -24.73
N ILE A 287 -22.11 15.67 -25.14
CA ILE A 287 -21.33 14.46 -25.41
C ILE A 287 -21.12 14.24 -26.93
N PRO A 288 -20.10 13.46 -27.33
CA PRO A 288 -19.87 13.11 -28.73
C PRO A 288 -21.10 12.46 -29.39
N SER A 289 -21.33 12.77 -30.67
CA SER A 289 -22.53 12.34 -31.40
C SER A 289 -22.63 10.82 -31.49
N CYS A 290 -21.52 10.11 -31.66
CA CYS A 290 -21.53 8.65 -31.71
C CYS A 290 -22.13 7.98 -30.46
N TYR A 291 -21.90 8.54 -29.25
CA TYR A 291 -22.51 8.03 -28.01
C TYR A 291 -23.95 8.50 -27.84
N ARG A 292 -24.28 9.70 -28.35
CA ARG A 292 -25.67 10.18 -28.40
C ARG A 292 -26.55 9.29 -29.28
N GLU A 293 -26.04 8.83 -30.41
CA GLU A 293 -26.74 7.92 -31.31
C GLU A 293 -26.95 6.56 -30.65
N LYS A 294 -25.91 5.98 -30.02
CA LYS A 294 -26.04 4.74 -29.24
C LYS A 294 -27.07 4.83 -28.10
N TYR A 295 -27.11 5.97 -27.39
CA TYR A 295 -28.15 6.25 -26.39
C TYR A 295 -29.56 6.19 -26.99
N GLN A 296 -29.74 6.74 -28.20
CA GLN A 296 -31.05 6.77 -28.86
C GLN A 296 -31.47 5.38 -29.36
N ASP A 297 -30.51 4.58 -29.83
CA ASP A 297 -30.73 3.23 -30.36
C ASP A 297 -30.96 2.17 -29.26
N ALA A 298 -30.38 2.38 -28.08
CA ALA A 298 -30.55 1.48 -26.95
C ALA A 298 -32.03 1.42 -26.52
N SER A 299 -32.55 0.21 -26.31
CA SER A 299 -33.94 0.00 -25.87
C SER A 299 -34.09 -0.17 -24.36
N ILE A 300 -33.00 -0.53 -23.68
CA ILE A 300 -32.96 -0.79 -22.23
C ILE A 300 -32.42 0.47 -21.54
N GLU A 301 -33.11 0.93 -20.50
CA GLU A 301 -32.76 2.17 -19.77
C GLU A 301 -31.33 2.14 -19.20
N GLU A 302 -30.91 1.01 -18.64
CA GLU A 302 -29.53 0.82 -18.16
C GLU A 302 -28.50 1.06 -19.27
N ASN A 303 -28.66 0.40 -20.43
CA ASN A 303 -27.78 0.57 -21.57
C ASN A 303 -27.78 2.02 -22.07
N LYS A 304 -28.93 2.70 -22.07
CA LYS A 304 -28.99 4.13 -22.40
C LYS A 304 -28.08 4.92 -21.47
N LEU A 305 -28.26 4.75 -20.16
CA LEU A 305 -27.48 5.50 -19.17
C LEU A 305 -25.99 5.13 -19.20
N GLN A 306 -25.64 3.89 -19.56
CA GLN A 306 -24.25 3.49 -19.79
C GLN A 306 -23.62 4.25 -20.97
N GLU A 307 -24.31 4.36 -22.11
CA GLU A 307 -23.84 5.12 -23.27
C GLU A 307 -23.75 6.62 -22.99
N LEU A 308 -24.73 7.18 -22.26
CA LEU A 308 -24.70 8.55 -21.77
C LEU A 308 -23.50 8.78 -20.84
N GLY A 309 -23.26 7.85 -19.92
CA GLY A 309 -22.14 7.89 -18.98
C GLY A 309 -20.79 7.83 -19.67
N ALA A 310 -20.64 6.99 -20.68
CA ALA A 310 -19.43 6.89 -21.49
C ALA A 310 -19.15 8.23 -22.20
N GLY A 311 -20.16 8.77 -22.88
CA GLY A 311 -20.06 10.09 -23.52
C GLY A 311 -19.77 11.22 -22.53
N TYR A 312 -20.37 11.19 -21.34
CA TYR A 312 -20.16 12.17 -20.28
C TYR A 312 -18.71 12.13 -19.76
N LEU A 313 -18.17 10.95 -19.49
CA LEU A 313 -16.79 10.80 -19.02
C LEU A 313 -15.79 11.32 -20.07
N LEU A 314 -16.01 11.00 -21.34
CA LEU A 314 -15.20 11.52 -22.46
C LEU A 314 -15.26 13.05 -22.53
N SER A 315 -16.45 13.63 -22.45
CA SER A 315 -16.62 15.09 -22.47
C SER A 315 -15.99 15.77 -21.25
N LYS A 316 -16.15 15.19 -20.06
CA LYS A 316 -15.65 15.78 -18.81
C LYS A 316 -14.14 15.73 -18.69
N TYR A 317 -13.55 14.56 -18.91
CA TYR A 317 -12.14 14.28 -18.60
C TYR A 317 -11.22 14.36 -19.81
N LEU A 318 -11.74 14.12 -21.02
CA LEU A 318 -11.01 14.29 -22.27
C LEU A 318 -11.52 15.47 -23.09
N LYS A 319 -12.45 16.31 -22.61
CA LYS A 319 -12.96 17.50 -23.32
C LYS A 319 -13.47 17.22 -24.75
N LEU A 320 -13.93 15.99 -25.01
CA LEU A 320 -14.47 15.60 -26.31
C LEU A 320 -15.93 16.05 -26.42
N LYS A 321 -16.19 17.05 -27.26
CA LYS A 321 -17.54 17.60 -27.49
C LYS A 321 -18.23 17.06 -28.74
N ASP A 322 -17.45 16.51 -29.66
CA ASP A 322 -17.91 15.95 -30.93
C ASP A 322 -16.98 14.79 -31.35
N ASP A 323 -17.28 14.17 -32.49
CA ASP A 323 -16.58 12.99 -32.96
C ASP A 323 -15.25 13.29 -33.68
N SER A 324 -14.87 14.57 -33.86
CA SER A 324 -13.69 14.94 -34.68
C SER A 324 -12.36 14.38 -34.15
N ALA A 325 -12.30 14.14 -32.84
CA ALA A 325 -11.14 13.56 -32.16
C ALA A 325 -11.22 12.03 -32.01
N LEU A 326 -12.31 11.40 -32.46
CA LEU A 326 -12.55 9.97 -32.33
C LEU A 326 -12.38 9.26 -33.67
N THR A 327 -11.60 8.20 -33.65
CA THR A 327 -11.52 7.23 -34.74
C THR A 327 -11.85 5.85 -34.22
N PHE A 328 -12.27 4.95 -35.12
CA PHE A 328 -12.61 3.58 -34.76
C PHE A 328 -11.78 2.64 -35.62
N ASN A 329 -11.16 1.63 -34.99
CA ASN A 329 -10.47 0.59 -35.74
C ASN A 329 -11.47 -0.35 -36.44
N GLU A 330 -10.96 -1.32 -37.20
CA GLU A 330 -11.80 -2.28 -37.94
C GLU A 330 -12.72 -3.14 -37.06
N TYR A 331 -12.44 -3.25 -35.75
CA TYR A 331 -13.22 -3.98 -34.77
C TYR A 331 -14.11 -3.07 -33.90
N GLY A 332 -14.17 -1.77 -34.20
CA GLY A 332 -15.01 -0.81 -33.49
C GLY A 332 -14.44 -0.28 -32.17
N ARG A 333 -13.15 -0.50 -31.87
CA ARG A 333 -12.48 0.13 -30.72
C ARG A 333 -12.31 1.63 -30.98
N PRO A 334 -12.81 2.53 -30.10
CA PRO A 334 -12.56 3.96 -30.21
C PRO A 334 -11.10 4.30 -29.87
N GLN A 335 -10.56 5.32 -30.55
CA GLN A 335 -9.18 5.81 -30.42
C GLN A 335 -9.14 7.33 -30.57
N LEU A 336 -8.18 7.98 -29.91
CA LEU A 336 -7.90 9.41 -30.13
C LEU A 336 -7.13 9.60 -31.44
N SER A 337 -7.47 10.65 -32.19
CA SER A 337 -6.76 11.02 -33.42
C SER A 337 -5.44 11.78 -33.19
N GLY A 338 -5.08 12.08 -31.93
CA GLY A 338 -3.82 12.73 -31.53
C GLY A 338 -3.70 12.93 -30.02
N ASP A 339 -2.61 13.57 -29.59
CA ASP A 339 -2.35 13.85 -28.17
C ASP A 339 -3.40 14.82 -27.60
N TYR A 340 -3.98 14.47 -26.45
CA TYR A 340 -5.01 15.25 -25.78
C TYR A 340 -4.55 15.78 -24.42
N GLU A 341 -5.28 16.75 -23.87
CA GLU A 341 -4.96 17.41 -22.59
C GLU A 341 -4.50 16.42 -21.50
N GLY A 342 -3.41 16.75 -20.80
CA GLY A 342 -2.89 15.94 -19.70
C GLY A 342 -1.96 14.79 -20.10
N ASN A 343 -1.32 14.85 -21.28
CA ASN A 343 -0.48 13.78 -21.85
C ASN A 343 -1.26 12.48 -22.09
N CYS A 344 -2.55 12.57 -22.40
CA CYS A 344 -3.34 11.41 -22.78
C CYS A 344 -3.05 11.07 -24.25
N THR A 345 -2.62 9.83 -24.51
CA THR A 345 -2.40 9.29 -25.86
C THR A 345 -3.39 8.18 -26.20
N ASP A 346 -4.03 7.55 -25.21
CA ASP A 346 -5.04 6.52 -25.43
C ASP A 346 -6.04 6.42 -24.26
N PHE A 347 -7.19 5.81 -24.52
CA PHE A 347 -8.21 5.55 -23.52
C PHE A 347 -8.93 4.22 -23.75
N SER A 348 -9.60 3.72 -22.71
CA SER A 348 -10.49 2.56 -22.81
C SER A 348 -11.75 2.80 -21.97
N ILE A 349 -12.89 2.32 -22.47
CA ILE A 349 -14.18 2.38 -21.80
C ILE A 349 -14.68 0.96 -21.54
N SER A 350 -15.30 0.75 -20.39
CA SER A 350 -16.09 -0.45 -20.10
C SER A 350 -17.28 -0.08 -19.22
N HIS A 351 -18.27 -0.95 -19.14
CA HIS A 351 -19.43 -0.78 -18.27
C HIS A 351 -19.98 -2.13 -17.80
N SER A 352 -20.45 -2.18 -16.56
CA SER A 352 -21.14 -3.33 -15.97
C SER A 352 -22.11 -2.82 -14.93
N ASP A 353 -23.37 -3.27 -15.00
CA ASP A 353 -24.45 -2.82 -14.13
C ASP A 353 -24.54 -1.29 -14.10
N ASN A 354 -24.45 -0.71 -12.91
CA ASN A 354 -24.54 0.73 -12.73
C ASN A 354 -23.21 1.45 -12.97
N TYR A 355 -22.12 0.75 -13.31
CA TYR A 355 -20.83 1.38 -13.48
C TYR A 355 -20.46 1.56 -14.94
N VAL A 356 -19.97 2.77 -15.25
CA VAL A 356 -19.21 3.07 -16.45
C VAL A 356 -17.81 3.52 -16.04
N VAL A 357 -16.80 2.98 -16.69
CA VAL A 357 -15.40 3.33 -16.46
C VAL A 357 -14.75 3.95 -17.68
N LEU A 358 -13.91 4.96 -17.46
CA LEU A 358 -13.01 5.54 -18.44
C LEU A 358 -11.59 5.48 -17.90
N ALA A 359 -10.74 4.65 -18.52
CA ALA A 359 -9.30 4.66 -18.30
C ALA A 359 -8.65 5.66 -19.26
N VAL A 360 -7.91 6.63 -18.71
CA VAL A 360 -7.14 7.64 -19.44
C VAL A 360 -5.64 7.36 -19.24
N SER A 361 -4.88 7.29 -20.34
CA SER A 361 -3.51 6.80 -20.30
C SER A 361 -2.57 7.55 -21.25
N PRO A 362 -1.29 7.74 -20.86
CA PRO A 362 -0.23 8.23 -21.74
C PRO A 362 0.39 7.12 -22.62
N ILE A 363 -0.08 5.88 -22.48
CA ILE A 363 0.33 4.71 -23.28
C ILE A 363 -0.91 3.92 -23.73
N PRO A 364 -0.83 3.08 -24.78
CA PRO A 364 -1.93 2.23 -25.19
C PRO A 364 -2.49 1.38 -24.04
N ILE A 365 -3.81 1.40 -23.85
CA ILE A 365 -4.48 0.84 -22.66
C ILE A 365 -5.77 0.11 -23.01
N GLY A 366 -6.10 -0.92 -22.24
CA GLY A 366 -7.42 -1.53 -22.19
C GLY A 366 -7.92 -1.56 -20.76
N ALA A 367 -9.23 -1.46 -20.57
CA ALA A 367 -9.86 -1.48 -19.26
C ALA A 367 -11.17 -2.25 -19.31
N ASP A 368 -11.44 -2.98 -18.24
CA ASP A 368 -12.66 -3.75 -18.10
C ASP A 368 -13.18 -3.79 -16.67
N ILE A 369 -14.51 -3.71 -16.49
CA ILE A 369 -15.19 -3.78 -15.21
C ILE A 369 -16.32 -4.80 -15.28
N GLU A 370 -16.43 -5.67 -14.28
CA GLU A 370 -17.45 -6.71 -14.24
C GLU A 370 -17.95 -6.98 -12.83
N ASN A 371 -19.23 -7.37 -12.76
CA ASN A 371 -19.83 -7.92 -11.56
C ASN A 371 -19.31 -9.36 -11.33
N ALA A 372 -18.60 -9.55 -10.23
CA ALA A 372 -17.96 -10.80 -9.84
C ALA A 372 -18.97 -11.96 -9.66
N GLU A 373 -20.23 -11.66 -9.35
CA GLU A 373 -21.30 -12.66 -9.27
C GLU A 373 -21.64 -13.30 -10.60
N ARG A 374 -21.42 -12.57 -11.71
CA ARG A 374 -21.68 -13.08 -13.07
C ARG A 374 -20.54 -13.96 -13.58
N ILE A 375 -19.35 -13.85 -13.00
CA ILE A 375 -18.15 -14.57 -13.43
C ILE A 375 -18.09 -15.96 -12.78
N THR A 376 -18.79 -16.89 -13.42
CA THR A 376 -18.87 -18.29 -12.98
C THR A 376 -17.85 -19.18 -13.71
N LEU A 377 -17.49 -20.32 -13.11
CA LEU A 377 -16.59 -21.29 -13.75
C LEU A 377 -17.06 -21.73 -15.15
N PRO A 378 -18.37 -21.96 -15.43
CA PRO A 378 -18.83 -22.24 -16.79
C PRO A 378 -18.58 -21.12 -17.80
N VAL A 379 -18.60 -19.85 -17.37
CA VAL A 379 -18.26 -18.70 -18.23
C VAL A 379 -16.77 -18.73 -18.55
N LEU A 380 -15.92 -18.85 -17.54
CA LEU A 380 -14.47 -18.92 -17.71
C LEU A 380 -14.04 -20.07 -18.62
N LYS A 381 -14.64 -21.26 -18.47
CA LYS A 381 -14.35 -22.43 -19.31
C LYS A 381 -14.54 -22.17 -20.81
N ARG A 382 -15.43 -21.25 -21.18
CA ARG A 382 -15.74 -20.94 -22.59
C ARG A 382 -14.73 -20.00 -23.22
N VAL A 383 -13.93 -19.29 -22.43
CA VAL A 383 -13.06 -18.20 -22.89
C VAL A 383 -11.60 -18.49 -22.60
N LEU A 384 -11.27 -19.14 -21.48
CA LEU A 384 -9.89 -19.29 -21.06
C LEU A 384 -9.17 -20.46 -21.75
N PRO A 385 -7.85 -20.34 -21.95
CA PRO A 385 -7.00 -21.50 -22.22
C PRO A 385 -7.22 -22.61 -21.18
N PRO A 386 -7.17 -23.90 -21.57
CA PRO A 386 -7.39 -25.01 -20.65
C PRO A 386 -6.49 -24.99 -19.41
N ALA A 387 -5.21 -24.60 -19.57
CA ALA A 387 -4.26 -24.53 -18.46
C ALA A 387 -4.65 -23.47 -17.41
N ASP A 388 -5.05 -22.28 -17.87
CA ASP A 388 -5.48 -21.19 -16.98
C ASP A 388 -6.80 -21.54 -16.28
N TYR A 389 -7.73 -22.15 -17.01
CA TYR A 389 -8.98 -22.62 -16.45
C TYR A 389 -8.77 -23.65 -15.33
N GLU A 390 -7.91 -24.65 -15.56
CA GLU A 390 -7.60 -25.66 -14.54
C GLU A 390 -6.94 -25.07 -13.28
N HIS A 391 -6.14 -24.03 -13.44
CA HIS A 391 -5.53 -23.32 -12.33
C HIS A 391 -6.57 -22.59 -11.48
N ILE A 392 -7.47 -21.84 -12.15
CA ILE A 392 -8.53 -21.06 -11.48
C ILE A 392 -9.57 -21.98 -10.83
N GLU A 393 -9.96 -23.08 -11.49
CA GLU A 393 -10.96 -24.02 -10.96
C GLU A 393 -10.55 -24.57 -9.59
N LYS A 394 -9.27 -24.80 -9.36
CA LYS A 394 -8.75 -25.42 -8.13
C LYS A 394 -8.55 -24.43 -6.98
N ASN A 395 -8.33 -23.15 -7.25
CA ASN A 395 -7.79 -22.20 -6.26
C ASN A 395 -8.37 -20.78 -6.39
N SER A 396 -9.67 -20.60 -6.60
CA SER A 396 -10.26 -19.26 -6.72
C SER A 396 -11.56 -19.05 -5.94
N ASP A 397 -11.60 -17.94 -5.22
CA ASP A 397 -12.85 -17.32 -4.78
C ASP A 397 -13.50 -16.53 -5.94
N GLN A 398 -14.64 -15.91 -5.66
CA GLN A 398 -15.40 -15.15 -6.66
C GLN A 398 -14.62 -13.95 -7.20
N THR A 399 -13.96 -13.20 -6.32
CA THR A 399 -13.15 -12.03 -6.68
C THR A 399 -11.97 -12.41 -7.57
N THR A 400 -11.30 -13.53 -7.30
CA THR A 400 -10.18 -14.05 -8.08
C THR A 400 -10.63 -14.42 -9.50
N ARG A 401 -11.80 -15.06 -9.65
CA ARG A 401 -12.39 -15.34 -10.96
C ARG A 401 -12.68 -14.07 -11.75
N ALA A 402 -13.27 -13.07 -11.10
CA ALA A 402 -13.58 -11.79 -11.72
C ALA A 402 -12.33 -10.99 -12.12
N LYS A 403 -11.30 -10.98 -11.28
CA LYS A 403 -9.98 -10.42 -11.62
C LYS A 403 -9.41 -11.07 -12.87
N PHE A 404 -9.50 -12.40 -12.99
CA PHE A 404 -8.97 -13.08 -14.17
C PHE A 404 -9.75 -12.71 -15.44
N TRP A 405 -11.09 -12.73 -15.39
CA TRP A 405 -11.93 -12.33 -16.51
C TRP A 405 -11.66 -10.90 -16.97
N THR A 406 -11.69 -9.95 -16.04
CA THR A 406 -11.48 -8.52 -16.36
C THR A 406 -10.09 -8.25 -16.92
N LYS A 407 -9.05 -9.01 -16.50
CA LYS A 407 -7.72 -8.95 -17.11
C LYS A 407 -7.73 -9.42 -18.57
N VAL A 408 -8.43 -10.52 -18.87
CA VAL A 408 -8.56 -11.04 -20.24
C VAL A 408 -9.23 -9.99 -21.13
N GLU A 409 -10.37 -9.46 -20.71
CA GLU A 409 -11.07 -8.41 -21.47
C GLU A 409 -10.25 -7.13 -21.61
N ALA A 410 -9.55 -6.70 -20.55
CA ALA A 410 -8.66 -5.55 -20.63
C ALA A 410 -7.55 -5.77 -21.66
N VAL A 411 -6.94 -6.96 -21.73
CA VAL A 411 -5.95 -7.30 -22.77
C VAL A 411 -6.57 -7.27 -24.16
N LEU A 412 -7.75 -7.87 -24.36
CA LEU A 412 -8.44 -7.87 -25.67
C LEU A 412 -8.85 -6.46 -26.11
N LYS A 413 -9.27 -5.60 -25.17
CA LYS A 413 -9.60 -4.19 -25.41
C LYS A 413 -8.36 -3.36 -25.71
N ALA A 414 -7.24 -3.63 -25.04
CA ALA A 414 -5.97 -2.97 -25.32
C ALA A 414 -5.42 -3.35 -26.70
N HIS A 415 -5.50 -4.63 -27.06
CA HIS A 415 -5.18 -5.11 -28.41
C HIS A 415 -6.14 -4.54 -29.46
N GLY A 416 -7.40 -4.32 -29.07
CA GLY A 416 -8.44 -3.73 -29.90
C GLY A 416 -9.12 -4.69 -30.86
N THR A 417 -8.97 -5.99 -30.66
CA THR A 417 -9.62 -7.05 -31.46
C THR A 417 -10.91 -7.54 -30.82
N GLY A 418 -11.10 -7.31 -29.52
CA GLY A 418 -12.15 -7.97 -28.74
C GLY A 418 -12.02 -9.51 -28.86
N PHE A 419 -13.15 -10.22 -28.82
CA PHE A 419 -13.16 -11.68 -28.95
C PHE A 419 -12.94 -12.22 -30.37
N MET A 420 -12.59 -11.36 -31.35
CA MET A 420 -12.10 -11.85 -32.65
C MET A 420 -10.75 -12.56 -32.50
N LEU A 421 -9.96 -12.19 -31.47
CA LEU A 421 -8.88 -13.01 -30.96
C LEU A 421 -9.47 -13.98 -29.93
N ASP A 422 -9.53 -15.27 -30.25
CA ASP A 422 -10.03 -16.31 -29.33
C ASP A 422 -8.93 -16.69 -28.34
N PRO A 423 -9.05 -16.35 -27.04
CA PRO A 423 -8.00 -16.62 -26.07
C PRO A 423 -7.70 -18.13 -25.92
N ARG A 424 -8.66 -19.01 -26.22
CA ARG A 424 -8.44 -20.47 -26.16
C ARG A 424 -7.48 -20.98 -27.22
N SER A 425 -7.35 -20.24 -28.31
CA SER A 425 -6.53 -20.63 -29.46
C SER A 425 -5.07 -20.17 -29.34
N ASP A 426 -4.80 -19.22 -28.44
CA ASP A 426 -3.46 -18.67 -28.19
C ASP A 426 -3.24 -18.54 -26.68
N PRO A 427 -2.58 -19.53 -26.03
CA PRO A 427 -2.30 -19.46 -24.60
C PRO A 427 -1.29 -18.36 -24.22
N SER A 428 -0.60 -17.76 -25.21
CA SER A 428 0.36 -16.67 -25.00
C SER A 428 -0.23 -15.28 -25.24
N PHE A 429 -1.55 -15.15 -25.44
CA PHE A 429 -2.16 -13.86 -25.78
C PHE A 429 -1.98 -12.77 -24.71
N MET A 430 -1.73 -13.15 -23.45
CA MET A 430 -1.42 -12.24 -22.34
C MET A 430 0.09 -12.03 -22.14
N ASP A 431 0.96 -12.72 -22.88
CA ASP A 431 2.40 -12.55 -22.74
C ASP A 431 2.82 -11.13 -23.14
N GLY A 432 3.66 -10.51 -22.31
CA GLY A 432 4.10 -9.13 -22.51
C GLY A 432 3.06 -8.06 -22.12
N TRP A 433 1.91 -8.45 -21.58
CA TRP A 433 0.96 -7.53 -20.98
C TRP A 433 1.18 -7.39 -19.48
N HIS A 434 1.12 -6.15 -19.02
CA HIS A 434 1.07 -5.78 -17.61
C HIS A 434 -0.38 -5.50 -17.25
N THR A 435 -0.86 -6.04 -16.13
CA THR A 435 -2.25 -5.84 -15.69
C THR A 435 -2.32 -5.43 -14.23
N GLU A 436 -3.19 -4.48 -13.91
CA GLU A 436 -3.54 -4.11 -12.55
C GLU A 436 -5.05 -4.24 -12.34
N SER A 437 -5.47 -4.63 -11.13
CA SER A 437 -6.87 -4.83 -10.78
C SER A 437 -7.23 -4.10 -9.50
N SER A 438 -8.47 -3.60 -9.40
CA SER A 438 -9.01 -2.95 -8.23
C SER A 438 -10.43 -3.45 -7.95
N VAL A 439 -10.78 -3.62 -6.68
CA VAL A 439 -12.14 -3.94 -6.24
C VAL A 439 -12.86 -2.62 -5.98
N ILE A 440 -13.96 -2.39 -6.71
CA ILE A 440 -14.68 -1.11 -6.68
C ILE A 440 -15.67 -1.04 -5.52
N ASP A 441 -16.34 -2.17 -5.27
CA ASP A 441 -17.25 -2.45 -4.16
C ASP A 441 -17.28 -3.97 -3.90
N ASP A 442 -18.19 -4.43 -3.05
CA ASP A 442 -18.30 -5.85 -2.67
C ASP A 442 -18.53 -6.82 -3.85
N THR A 443 -18.97 -6.29 -5.00
CA THR A 443 -19.40 -7.08 -6.16
C THR A 443 -18.63 -6.77 -7.44
N HIS A 444 -17.99 -5.61 -7.59
CA HIS A 444 -17.38 -5.19 -8.86
C HIS A 444 -15.86 -5.22 -8.83
N VAL A 445 -15.28 -5.80 -9.89
CA VAL A 445 -13.84 -5.80 -10.13
C VAL A 445 -13.53 -5.06 -11.41
N LEU A 446 -12.53 -4.18 -11.37
CA LEU A 446 -11.98 -3.44 -12.48
C LEU A 446 -10.56 -3.96 -12.76
N SER A 447 -10.19 -4.12 -14.02
CA SER A 447 -8.80 -4.34 -14.44
C SER A 447 -8.40 -3.42 -15.58
N CYS A 448 -7.11 -3.11 -15.67
CA CYS A 448 -6.48 -2.43 -16.81
C CYS A 448 -5.32 -3.26 -17.35
N ALA A 449 -4.99 -3.11 -18.63
CA ALA A 449 -3.89 -3.81 -19.30
C ALA A 449 -3.13 -2.92 -20.30
N ALA A 450 -1.80 -2.95 -20.26
CA ALA A 450 -0.90 -2.24 -21.18
C ALA A 450 0.36 -3.07 -21.50
N HIS A 451 1.08 -2.71 -22.57
CA HIS A 451 2.32 -3.39 -22.98
C HIS A 451 3.56 -3.01 -22.15
N GLU A 452 3.42 -2.05 -21.24
CA GLU A 452 4.49 -1.59 -20.35
C GLU A 452 3.94 -1.52 -18.91
N PRO A 453 4.79 -1.63 -17.87
CA PRO A 453 4.36 -1.40 -16.49
C PRO A 453 3.76 0.00 -16.33
N PHE A 454 2.68 0.12 -15.57
CA PHE A 454 2.00 1.39 -15.29
C PHE A 454 1.51 1.39 -13.84
N ASN A 455 1.17 2.56 -13.30
CA ASN A 455 0.48 2.67 -12.01
C ASN A 455 -0.99 3.07 -12.25
N MET A 456 -1.94 2.27 -11.75
CA MET A 456 -3.37 2.52 -11.87
C MET A 456 -3.91 3.33 -10.67
N LYS A 457 -4.53 4.48 -10.96
CA LYS A 457 -5.24 5.29 -9.96
C LYS A 457 -6.74 5.34 -10.25
N VAL A 458 -7.53 4.72 -9.38
CA VAL A 458 -8.99 4.72 -9.47
C VAL A 458 -9.58 5.99 -8.81
N ARG A 459 -10.54 6.64 -9.47
CA ARG A 459 -11.28 7.80 -8.96
C ARG A 459 -12.77 7.60 -9.14
N LYS A 460 -13.52 7.52 -8.04
CA LYS A 460 -14.98 7.56 -8.08
C LYS A 460 -15.46 8.96 -8.45
N VAL A 461 -16.33 9.06 -9.44
CA VAL A 461 -16.90 10.33 -9.89
C VAL A 461 -18.05 10.69 -8.96
N SER A 462 -17.85 11.72 -8.14
CA SER A 462 -18.94 12.31 -7.36
C SER A 462 -19.88 13.11 -8.27
N SER A 463 -21.16 13.18 -7.86
CA SER A 463 -22.31 13.81 -8.53
C SER A 463 -21.97 14.79 -9.68
N PRO A 464 -22.61 14.67 -10.86
CA PRO A 464 -22.35 15.47 -12.05
C PRO A 464 -22.83 16.92 -11.89
N ILE A 465 -22.15 17.70 -11.05
CA ILE A 465 -22.36 19.15 -10.98
C ILE A 465 -21.49 19.79 -12.07
N SER A 466 -22.16 20.17 -13.17
CA SER A 466 -21.70 21.01 -14.27
C SER A 466 -20.47 20.55 -15.06
N LEU A 467 -20.56 20.60 -16.39
CA LEU A 467 -19.44 20.40 -17.32
C LEU A 467 -18.56 21.66 -17.50
N THR A 468 -18.80 22.71 -16.70
CA THR A 468 -18.05 23.99 -16.71
C THR A 468 -16.73 23.93 -15.96
#